data_AF-A0A7X2KFW6-F1
#
_entry.id   AF-A0A7X2KFW6-F1
#
_cell.length_a   1.000
_cell.length_b   1.000
_cell.length_c   1.000
_cell.angle_alpha   90.00
_cell.angle_beta   90.00
_cell.angle_gamma   90.00
#
_symmetry.space_group_name_H-M   'P 1'
#
loop_
_entity.id
_entity.type
_entity.pdbx_description
1 polymer ?
#
loop_
_entity_poly.entity_id
_entity_poly.type
_entity_poly.pdbx_seq_one_letter_code
_entity_poly.pdbx_strand_id
1 'polypeptide(L)'
;MDLGFTLTGTPDADALTDYDLDPALVGDVTVTQTFSVNVVDDVPETGEVGTVGQAESVSLDEDDLADGTDADKESLSASGDLGMDGDLITINYGADGPADGAPTALGYDDLSFELTGPSGLTSGGSDVTYEWDASTNTLQATADGEDVFTVALNEDGSYTFTLQGTLDHADGDGENALDLGFTLTGTPAEGAVTDYDLDPSQLSGLTVEQTFSVNIVDDVPQIGVTGGSVDEDDLSDGTDQSDATSFTQSLTIDGGADGIASVELGGIGALEDLGLTSGGEPVEYELSEDGQSITATANGTAVFTVSLIESNGAYSYSFELEGTLDHPVATSEDSLSLPFDVIVTDGDGDVASGTVSVDVVDDVPTANMDCDFVAGGVGSSTTGNVITGVDTDN
;
A
#
# COMPACT_ATOMS: atom_id res chain seq x y z
N MET A 1 14.13 -48.89 -38.52
CA MET A 1 13.95 -50.09 -39.37
C MET A 1 15.27 -50.52 -40.03
N ASP A 2 15.62 -51.81 -40.05
CA ASP A 2 16.80 -52.33 -40.79
C ASP A 2 16.42 -52.66 -42.24
N LEU A 3 16.92 -51.87 -43.18
CA LEU A 3 16.73 -52.11 -44.61
C LEU A 3 17.93 -52.91 -45.16
N GLY A 4 17.68 -54.18 -45.49
CA GLY A 4 18.67 -55.05 -46.09
C GLY A 4 18.69 -54.93 -47.61
N PHE A 5 19.81 -54.49 -48.17
CA PHE A 5 20.01 -54.44 -49.62
C PHE A 5 20.95 -55.53 -50.06
N THR A 6 20.61 -56.19 -51.17
CA THR A 6 21.45 -57.19 -51.81
C THR A 6 21.90 -56.67 -53.16
N LEU A 7 23.20 -56.40 -53.29
CA LEU A 7 23.81 -56.11 -54.59
C LEU A 7 24.36 -57.40 -55.18
N THR A 8 23.85 -57.77 -56.35
CA THR A 8 24.33 -58.93 -57.11
C THR A 8 25.04 -58.44 -58.36
N GLY A 9 26.35 -58.68 -58.43
CA GLY A 9 27.15 -58.46 -59.63
C GLY A 9 27.42 -59.78 -60.34
N THR A 10 27.29 -59.78 -61.66
CA THR A 10 27.87 -60.81 -62.53
C THR A 10 29.10 -60.23 -63.21
N PRO A 11 30.22 -60.97 -63.29
CA PRO A 11 31.40 -60.53 -64.03
C PRO A 11 31.03 -60.15 -65.47
N ASP A 12 31.61 -59.07 -65.97
CA ASP A 12 31.56 -58.75 -67.39
C ASP A 12 32.29 -59.87 -68.16
N ALA A 13 31.65 -60.39 -69.20
CA ALA A 13 32.19 -61.48 -70.02
C ALA A 13 33.53 -61.10 -70.65
N ASP A 14 33.80 -59.79 -70.82
CA ASP A 14 35.01 -59.28 -71.44
C ASP A 14 36.17 -59.02 -70.44
N ALA A 15 35.97 -59.23 -69.13
CA ALA A 15 36.96 -58.91 -68.10
C ALA A 15 38.01 -60.02 -67.85
N LEU A 16 37.88 -61.19 -68.48
CA LEU A 16 38.73 -62.36 -68.24
C LEU A 16 39.14 -63.02 -69.56
N THR A 17 40.07 -62.40 -70.28
CA THR A 17 40.87 -63.10 -71.30
C THR A 17 42.18 -63.54 -70.66
N ASP A 18 42.48 -64.84 -70.69
CA ASP A 18 43.84 -65.30 -70.49
C ASP A 18 44.66 -65.14 -71.78
N TYR A 19 45.92 -65.55 -71.74
CA TYR A 19 46.93 -65.20 -72.74
C TYR A 19 46.73 -65.89 -74.11
N ASP A 20 45.93 -66.96 -74.20
CA ASP A 20 45.65 -67.69 -75.45
C ASP A 20 44.21 -67.54 -75.98
N LEU A 21 43.42 -66.63 -75.40
CA LEU A 21 42.12 -66.17 -75.92
C LEU A 21 41.02 -67.25 -75.97
N ASP A 22 41.12 -68.29 -75.13
CA ASP A 22 40.00 -69.21 -74.92
C ASP A 22 38.92 -68.51 -74.07
N PRO A 23 37.61 -68.65 -74.40
CA PRO A 23 36.56 -68.03 -73.59
C PRO A 23 36.54 -68.66 -72.20
N ALA A 24 36.75 -67.84 -71.16
CA ALA A 24 36.71 -68.29 -69.78
C ALA A 24 35.34 -68.92 -69.45
N LEU A 25 35.33 -70.18 -69.00
CA LEU A 25 34.11 -70.85 -68.55
C LEU A 25 33.78 -70.42 -67.12
N VAL A 26 33.34 -69.17 -66.95
CA VAL A 26 32.92 -68.63 -65.66
C VAL A 26 31.45 -69.02 -65.45
N GLY A 27 31.20 -70.25 -65.01
CA GLY A 27 29.84 -70.72 -64.75
C GLY A 27 29.19 -69.90 -63.63
N ASP A 28 28.07 -69.23 -63.92
CA ASP A 28 27.17 -68.49 -63.01
C ASP A 28 27.79 -67.98 -61.70
N VAL A 29 28.96 -67.33 -61.77
CA VAL A 29 29.60 -66.76 -60.57
C VAL A 29 28.90 -65.44 -60.28
N THR A 30 28.12 -65.42 -59.20
CA THR A 30 27.54 -64.19 -58.65
C THR A 30 28.37 -63.74 -57.46
N VAL A 31 28.73 -62.45 -57.45
CA VAL A 31 29.26 -61.81 -56.24
C VAL A 31 28.10 -61.11 -55.57
N THR A 32 27.71 -61.61 -54.39
CA THR A 32 26.65 -61.04 -53.59
C THR A 32 27.26 -60.29 -52.42
N GLN A 33 26.99 -59.00 -52.33
CA GLN A 33 27.30 -58.21 -51.14
C GLN A 33 26.00 -57.73 -50.51
N THR A 34 25.88 -57.95 -49.21
CA THR A 34 24.78 -57.40 -48.41
C THR A 34 25.31 -56.24 -47.58
N PHE A 35 24.60 -55.12 -47.59
CA PHE A 35 24.77 -54.07 -46.61
C PHE A 35 23.42 -53.75 -45.98
N SER A 36 23.45 -53.37 -44.72
CA SER A 36 22.29 -52.90 -43.96
C SER A 36 22.40 -51.40 -43.79
N VAL A 37 21.28 -50.71 -43.96
CA VAL A 37 21.11 -49.32 -43.54
C VAL A 37 20.18 -49.35 -42.34
N ASN A 38 20.67 -48.83 -41.21
CA ASN A 38 19.85 -48.65 -40.02
C ASN A 38 19.20 -47.27 -40.15
N VAL A 39 17.87 -47.25 -40.25
CA VAL A 39 17.07 -46.03 -40.09
C VAL A 39 16.64 -45.99 -38.62
N VAL A 40 17.03 -44.94 -37.91
CA VAL A 40 16.58 -44.65 -36.54
C VAL A 40 15.40 -43.69 -36.68
N ASP A 41 14.28 -43.99 -36.01
CA ASP A 41 13.18 -43.01 -35.88
C ASP A 41 13.67 -41.82 -35.07
N ASP A 42 13.37 -40.64 -35.58
CA ASP A 42 13.36 -39.42 -34.80
C ASP A 42 12.07 -39.31 -33.98
N VAL A 43 12.06 -38.35 -33.05
CA VAL A 43 10.92 -38.03 -32.20
C VAL A 43 10.75 -36.52 -32.21
N PRO A 44 9.56 -35.96 -31.87
CA PRO A 44 9.41 -34.52 -31.80
C PRO A 44 10.34 -33.92 -30.76
N GLU A 45 11.14 -32.94 -31.16
CA GLU A 45 12.05 -32.21 -30.28
C GLU A 45 11.79 -30.69 -30.34
N THR A 46 12.31 -29.97 -29.36
CA THR A 46 12.31 -28.50 -29.39
C THR A 46 13.13 -27.96 -30.53
N GLY A 47 12.56 -27.01 -31.26
CA GLY A 47 13.34 -26.12 -32.13
C GLY A 47 14.01 -25.01 -31.32
N GLU A 48 13.22 -24.06 -30.84
CA GLU A 48 13.65 -22.87 -30.11
C GLU A 48 12.60 -22.48 -29.07
N VAL A 49 13.04 -22.17 -27.84
CA VAL A 49 12.22 -21.49 -26.84
C VAL A 49 12.34 -19.99 -27.13
N GLY A 50 11.21 -19.39 -27.51
CA GLY A 50 11.12 -17.97 -27.84
C GLY A 50 11.38 -17.09 -26.63
N THR A 51 11.77 -15.84 -26.89
CA THR A 51 11.80 -14.81 -25.86
C THR A 51 10.40 -14.27 -25.65
N VAL A 52 9.95 -14.26 -24.40
CA VAL A 52 8.73 -13.56 -24.01
C VAL A 52 8.87 -12.04 -24.16
N GLY A 53 7.75 -11.35 -24.28
CA GLY A 53 7.66 -9.90 -24.34
C GLY A 53 7.91 -9.22 -22.99
N GLN A 54 7.65 -7.91 -22.95
CA GLN A 54 7.62 -7.16 -21.70
C GLN A 54 6.21 -7.26 -21.13
N ALA A 55 6.10 -7.78 -19.91
CA ALA A 55 4.85 -7.72 -19.17
C ALA A 55 4.53 -6.27 -18.77
N GLU A 56 3.25 -5.95 -18.71
CA GLU A 56 2.71 -4.69 -18.20
C GLU A 56 2.70 -4.71 -16.67
N SER A 57 3.11 -3.61 -16.06
CA SER A 57 2.98 -3.40 -14.62
C SER A 57 1.71 -2.60 -14.35
N VAL A 58 1.00 -2.95 -13.27
CA VAL A 58 -0.15 -2.21 -12.77
C VAL A 58 0.15 -1.60 -11.40
N SER A 59 -0.70 -0.66 -10.98
CA SER A 59 -0.63 -0.03 -9.66
C SER A 59 -2.00 -0.08 -9.01
N LEU A 60 -2.03 -0.33 -7.71
CA LEU A 60 -3.19 -0.15 -6.85
C LEU A 60 -2.76 0.65 -5.63
N ASP A 61 -3.73 1.15 -4.89
CA ASP A 61 -3.53 1.96 -3.70
C ASP A 61 -4.21 1.29 -2.50
N GLU A 62 -3.58 1.33 -1.33
CA GLU A 62 -4.17 0.86 -0.08
C GLU A 62 -5.23 1.84 0.44
N ASP A 63 -5.14 3.12 0.04
CA ASP A 63 -6.15 4.12 0.39
C ASP A 63 -7.53 3.80 -0.21
N ASP A 64 -7.61 2.90 -1.19
CA ASP A 64 -8.82 2.36 -1.81
C ASP A 64 -9.47 1.22 -1.01
N LEU A 65 -8.79 0.67 0.00
CA LEU A 65 -9.34 -0.36 0.87
C LEU A 65 -10.54 0.18 1.66
N ALA A 66 -11.29 -0.73 2.29
CA ALA A 66 -12.55 -0.38 2.96
C ALA A 66 -12.35 0.60 4.12
N ASP A 67 -11.18 0.53 4.76
CA ASP A 67 -10.67 1.36 5.84
C ASP A 67 -9.62 2.38 5.39
N GLY A 68 -9.32 2.46 4.09
CA GLY A 68 -8.35 3.42 3.59
C GLY A 68 -8.85 4.86 3.63
N THR A 69 -7.94 5.84 3.50
CA THR A 69 -8.29 7.26 3.67
C THR A 69 -8.95 7.96 2.47
N ASP A 70 -8.94 7.36 1.27
CA ASP A 70 -9.60 7.99 0.11
C ASP A 70 -11.13 7.92 0.21
N ALA A 71 -11.80 9.04 -0.05
CA ALA A 71 -13.25 9.11 -0.09
C ALA A 71 -13.85 8.65 -1.42
N ASP A 72 -13.08 8.70 -2.51
CA ASP A 72 -13.53 8.45 -3.88
C ASP A 72 -13.12 7.06 -4.47
N LYS A 73 -12.70 6.11 -3.62
CA LYS A 73 -12.44 4.66 -3.86
C LYS A 73 -12.42 4.21 -5.33
N GLU A 74 -11.22 3.99 -5.85
CA GLU A 74 -10.94 3.30 -7.10
C GLU A 74 -11.10 1.76 -6.98
N SER A 75 -10.76 1.07 -8.07
CA SER A 75 -10.91 -0.38 -8.19
C SER A 75 -9.73 -1.09 -7.52
N LEU A 76 -10.03 -1.92 -6.51
CA LEU A 76 -9.10 -2.88 -5.92
C LEU A 76 -8.64 -4.01 -6.86
N SER A 77 -8.98 -3.94 -8.15
CA SER A 77 -8.51 -4.86 -9.18
C SER A 77 -7.93 -4.13 -10.37
N ALA A 78 -6.78 -4.59 -10.84
CA ALA A 78 -6.12 -4.11 -12.06
C ALA A 78 -5.59 -5.29 -12.89
N SER A 79 -5.57 -5.12 -14.22
CA SER A 79 -5.12 -6.16 -15.14
C SER A 79 -4.01 -5.64 -16.04
N GLY A 80 -3.04 -6.51 -16.35
CA GLY A 80 -1.92 -6.22 -17.26
C GLY A 80 -1.65 -7.38 -18.20
N ASP A 81 -1.09 -7.10 -19.37
CA ASP A 81 -0.62 -8.13 -20.30
C ASP A 81 0.68 -8.81 -19.80
N LEU A 82 0.79 -10.13 -19.87
CA LEU A 82 2.03 -10.86 -19.53
C LEU A 82 3.08 -10.76 -20.64
N GLY A 83 2.69 -10.34 -21.85
CA GLY A 83 3.59 -10.28 -23.01
C GLY A 83 3.97 -11.66 -23.54
N MET A 84 3.16 -12.69 -23.27
CA MET A 84 3.39 -14.08 -23.68
C MET A 84 2.65 -14.43 -25.00
N ASP A 85 2.52 -13.44 -25.88
CA ASP A 85 1.85 -13.60 -27.17
C ASP A 85 2.64 -14.44 -28.18
N GLY A 86 1.92 -15.23 -28.98
CA GLY A 86 2.45 -15.92 -30.14
C GLY A 86 3.15 -17.25 -29.83
N ASP A 87 4.15 -17.58 -30.65
CA ASP A 87 4.87 -18.86 -30.61
C ASP A 87 5.94 -18.81 -29.50
N LEU A 88 5.67 -19.42 -28.35
CA LEU A 88 6.59 -19.47 -27.20
C LEU A 88 7.59 -20.62 -27.32
N ILE A 89 7.18 -21.75 -27.87
CA ILE A 89 8.06 -22.90 -28.11
C ILE A 89 7.82 -23.43 -29.51
N THR A 90 8.81 -23.34 -30.39
CA THR A 90 8.70 -23.92 -31.74
C THR A 90 9.04 -25.41 -31.72
N ILE A 91 8.35 -26.19 -32.55
CA ILE A 91 8.46 -27.65 -32.58
C ILE A 91 9.16 -28.11 -33.85
N ASN A 92 10.15 -28.99 -33.69
CA ASN A 92 10.80 -29.70 -34.79
C ASN A 92 10.31 -31.15 -34.82
N TYR A 93 9.47 -31.47 -35.80
CA TYR A 93 8.95 -32.81 -36.04
C TYR A 93 9.86 -33.69 -36.91
N GLY A 94 11.14 -33.37 -37.02
CA GLY A 94 12.08 -34.25 -37.71
C GLY A 94 11.74 -34.52 -39.19
N ALA A 95 12.08 -35.72 -39.66
CA ALA A 95 12.05 -36.17 -41.04
C ALA A 95 10.71 -36.77 -41.47
N ASP A 96 9.91 -37.27 -40.53
CA ASP A 96 8.56 -37.80 -40.75
C ASP A 96 7.52 -36.66 -40.79
N GLY A 97 7.80 -35.57 -40.07
CA GLY A 97 6.99 -34.35 -40.06
C GLY A 97 5.77 -34.45 -39.13
N PRO A 98 5.00 -33.36 -39.00
CA PRO A 98 3.89 -33.31 -38.05
C PRO A 98 2.79 -34.31 -38.41
N ALA A 99 2.16 -34.89 -37.39
CA ALA A 99 0.85 -35.52 -37.55
C ALA A 99 -0.19 -34.53 -38.10
N ASP A 100 -1.25 -35.04 -38.71
CA ASP A 100 -2.37 -34.20 -39.18
C ASP A 100 -3.00 -33.43 -38.01
N GLY A 101 -2.92 -32.10 -38.07
CA GLY A 101 -3.39 -31.20 -37.00
C GLY A 101 -2.40 -30.92 -35.87
N ALA A 102 -1.16 -31.39 -35.96
CA ALA A 102 -0.14 -31.09 -34.94
C ALA A 102 0.31 -29.62 -35.01
N PRO A 103 0.49 -28.93 -33.87
CA PRO A 103 0.83 -27.52 -33.82
C PRO A 103 2.29 -27.26 -34.23
N THR A 104 2.57 -26.21 -34.99
CA THR A 104 3.95 -25.86 -35.36
C THR A 104 4.75 -25.22 -34.21
N ALA A 105 4.03 -24.70 -33.23
CA ALA A 105 4.56 -24.08 -32.01
C ALA A 105 3.52 -24.16 -30.89
N LEU A 106 3.98 -24.04 -29.65
CA LEU A 106 3.15 -23.92 -28.47
C LEU A 106 3.04 -22.45 -28.07
N GLY A 107 1.82 -21.99 -27.83
CA GLY A 107 1.52 -20.67 -27.27
C GLY A 107 1.19 -20.73 -25.78
N TYR A 108 0.71 -19.62 -25.24
CA TYR A 108 0.33 -19.49 -23.83
C TYR A 108 -0.67 -20.58 -23.38
N ASP A 109 -1.72 -20.83 -24.16
CA ASP A 109 -2.77 -21.82 -23.86
C ASP A 109 -2.29 -23.28 -23.83
N ASP A 110 -1.12 -23.56 -24.39
CA ASP A 110 -0.53 -24.90 -24.44
C ASP A 110 0.35 -25.20 -23.22
N LEU A 111 0.49 -24.24 -22.29
CA LEU A 111 1.32 -24.35 -21.10
C LEU A 111 0.48 -24.57 -19.83
N SER A 112 1.05 -25.34 -18.91
CA SER A 112 0.63 -25.41 -17.51
C SER A 112 1.51 -24.49 -16.68
N PHE A 113 0.89 -23.67 -15.84
CA PHE A 113 1.58 -22.59 -15.13
C PHE A 113 1.77 -22.88 -13.64
N GLU A 114 2.87 -22.36 -13.11
CA GLU A 114 3.14 -22.19 -11.70
C GLU A 114 3.56 -20.73 -11.47
N LEU A 115 2.93 -20.06 -10.51
CA LEU A 115 3.24 -18.68 -10.15
C LEU A 115 3.90 -18.63 -8.77
N THR A 116 5.04 -17.96 -8.69
CA THR A 116 5.74 -17.70 -7.43
C THR A 116 5.66 -16.21 -7.09
N GLY A 117 5.14 -15.91 -5.90
CA GLY A 117 5.08 -14.55 -5.36
C GLY A 117 6.43 -14.05 -4.78
N PRO A 118 6.53 -12.76 -4.48
CA PRO A 118 7.72 -12.15 -3.88
C PRO A 118 7.99 -12.68 -2.45
N SER A 119 9.25 -12.66 -2.03
CA SER A 119 9.67 -13.13 -0.70
C SER A 119 9.78 -11.99 0.30
N GLY A 120 9.44 -12.26 1.58
CA GLY A 120 9.68 -11.32 2.68
C GLY A 120 8.65 -10.19 2.77
N LEU A 121 7.50 -10.36 2.12
CA LEU A 121 6.34 -9.51 2.37
C LEU A 121 5.73 -9.83 3.73
N THR A 122 5.26 -8.79 4.42
CA THR A 122 4.46 -8.91 5.63
C THR A 122 3.18 -8.09 5.47
N SER A 123 2.17 -8.43 6.28
CA SER A 123 0.88 -7.73 6.38
C SER A 123 0.43 -7.81 7.83
N GLY A 124 0.21 -6.66 8.47
CA GLY A 124 -0.02 -6.55 9.91
C GLY A 124 1.12 -7.15 10.73
N GLY A 125 2.37 -7.06 10.24
CA GLY A 125 3.56 -7.66 10.83
C GLY A 125 3.68 -9.18 10.71
N SER A 126 2.78 -9.85 9.98
CA SER A 126 2.79 -11.30 9.77
C SER A 126 3.28 -11.67 8.37
N ASP A 127 4.09 -12.72 8.25
CA ASP A 127 4.61 -13.20 6.96
C ASP A 127 3.47 -13.55 5.99
N VAL A 128 3.53 -12.98 4.78
CA VAL A 128 2.62 -13.35 3.69
C VAL A 128 3.01 -14.72 3.14
N THR A 129 2.02 -15.59 2.99
CA THR A 129 2.15 -16.94 2.43
C THR A 129 1.27 -17.12 1.21
N TYR A 130 1.68 -18.00 0.29
CA TYR A 130 1.00 -18.18 -1.00
C TYR A 130 0.47 -19.60 -1.20
N GLU A 131 -0.72 -19.70 -1.79
CA GLU A 131 -1.30 -20.94 -2.29
C GLU A 131 -1.63 -20.79 -3.78
N TRP A 132 -1.06 -21.66 -4.62
CA TRP A 132 -1.34 -21.72 -6.06
C TRP A 132 -2.38 -22.78 -6.38
N ASP A 133 -3.50 -22.38 -6.98
CA ASP A 133 -4.51 -23.28 -7.52
C ASP A 133 -4.39 -23.37 -9.04
N ALA A 134 -3.71 -24.43 -9.51
CA ALA A 134 -3.54 -24.72 -10.93
C ALA A 134 -4.87 -25.04 -11.68
N SER A 135 -5.96 -25.31 -10.96
CA SER A 135 -7.27 -25.55 -11.61
C SER A 135 -7.98 -24.27 -12.00
N THR A 136 -7.66 -23.16 -11.33
CA THR A 136 -8.21 -21.82 -11.57
C THR A 136 -7.13 -20.83 -12.01
N ASN A 137 -5.88 -21.26 -12.12
CA ASN A 137 -4.70 -20.43 -12.37
C ASN A 137 -4.66 -19.18 -11.48
N THR A 138 -4.95 -19.36 -10.19
CA THR A 138 -5.02 -18.26 -9.22
C THR A 138 -4.04 -18.49 -8.07
N LEU A 139 -3.25 -17.47 -7.76
CA LEU A 139 -2.43 -17.39 -6.55
C LEU A 139 -3.19 -16.61 -5.49
N GLN A 140 -3.39 -17.20 -4.31
CA GLN A 140 -3.90 -16.52 -3.13
C GLN A 140 -2.75 -16.20 -2.18
N ALA A 141 -2.63 -14.93 -1.77
CA ALA A 141 -1.76 -14.48 -0.70
C ALA A 141 -2.57 -14.34 0.60
N THR A 142 -2.03 -14.85 1.70
CA THR A 142 -2.66 -14.77 3.04
C THR A 142 -1.63 -14.45 4.12
N ALA A 143 -2.03 -13.67 5.12
CA ALA A 143 -1.25 -13.37 6.32
C ALA A 143 -2.15 -13.51 7.56
N ASP A 144 -1.66 -14.18 8.61
CA ASP A 144 -2.43 -14.54 9.83
C ASP A 144 -3.85 -15.14 9.60
N GLY A 145 -4.07 -15.74 8.43
CA GLY A 145 -5.36 -16.34 8.05
C GLY A 145 -6.36 -15.39 7.38
N GLU A 146 -5.98 -14.13 7.13
CA GLU A 146 -6.72 -13.17 6.33
C GLU A 146 -6.17 -13.10 4.89
N ASP A 147 -7.05 -12.80 3.94
CA ASP A 147 -6.70 -12.66 2.52
C ASP A 147 -6.04 -11.30 2.27
N VAL A 148 -4.88 -11.29 1.62
CA VAL A 148 -4.12 -10.05 1.34
C VAL A 148 -4.27 -9.64 -0.13
N PHE A 149 -4.03 -10.54 -1.07
CA PHE A 149 -4.28 -10.31 -2.49
C PHE A 149 -4.44 -11.60 -3.28
N THR A 150 -4.98 -11.51 -4.49
CA THR A 150 -4.93 -12.58 -5.49
C THR A 150 -4.28 -12.15 -6.79
N VAL A 151 -3.70 -13.13 -7.49
CA VAL A 151 -3.28 -12.99 -8.89
C VAL A 151 -3.90 -14.11 -9.71
N ALA A 152 -4.81 -13.77 -10.62
CA ALA A 152 -5.43 -14.70 -11.54
C ALA A 152 -4.83 -14.53 -12.93
N LEU A 153 -4.42 -15.64 -13.56
CA LEU A 153 -3.99 -15.64 -14.96
C LEU A 153 -5.20 -15.87 -15.86
N ASN A 154 -5.36 -15.01 -16.86
CA ASN A 154 -6.48 -15.05 -17.80
C ASN A 154 -6.12 -15.91 -19.03
N GLU A 155 -7.14 -16.42 -19.72
CA GLU A 155 -6.98 -17.21 -20.96
C GLU A 155 -6.42 -16.38 -22.14
N ASP A 156 -6.49 -15.05 -22.07
CA ASP A 156 -5.99 -14.17 -23.14
C ASP A 156 -4.52 -13.76 -22.97
N GLY A 157 -3.80 -14.36 -22.03
CA GLY A 157 -2.40 -14.02 -21.74
C GLY A 157 -2.22 -12.80 -20.84
N SER A 158 -3.31 -12.21 -20.32
CA SER A 158 -3.23 -11.18 -19.27
C SER A 158 -3.27 -11.78 -17.87
N TYR A 159 -2.97 -10.98 -16.86
CA TYR A 159 -3.21 -11.28 -15.45
C TYR A 159 -4.16 -10.25 -14.83
N THR A 160 -4.82 -10.63 -13.75
CA THR A 160 -5.62 -9.73 -12.90
C THR A 160 -5.10 -9.83 -11.47
N PHE A 161 -4.65 -8.71 -10.92
CA PHE A 161 -4.33 -8.58 -9.51
C PHE A 161 -5.54 -8.00 -8.78
N THR A 162 -5.85 -8.54 -7.59
CA THR A 162 -6.87 -7.98 -6.70
C THR A 162 -6.28 -7.77 -5.31
N LEU A 163 -6.24 -6.53 -4.83
CA LEU A 163 -5.89 -6.19 -3.46
C LEU A 163 -7.10 -6.48 -2.55
N GLN A 164 -6.85 -7.07 -1.38
CA GLN A 164 -7.90 -7.50 -0.45
C GLN A 164 -7.63 -7.06 1.01
N GLY A 165 -6.38 -6.81 1.34
CA GLY A 165 -5.93 -6.27 2.63
C GLY A 165 -4.57 -5.58 2.46
N THR A 166 -4.09 -4.99 3.54
CA THR A 166 -2.86 -4.17 3.56
C THR A 166 -1.59 -4.99 3.46
N LEU A 167 -0.52 -4.34 3.02
CA LEU A 167 0.85 -4.83 3.03
C LEU A 167 1.69 -3.88 3.87
N ASP A 168 2.60 -4.41 4.69
CA ASP A 168 3.43 -3.51 5.50
C ASP A 168 4.44 -2.79 4.59
N HIS A 169 4.38 -1.47 4.63
CA HIS A 169 5.28 -0.57 3.93
C HIS A 169 6.52 -0.22 4.79
N ALA A 170 7.36 0.70 4.31
CA ALA A 170 8.55 1.12 5.05
C ALA A 170 8.19 2.23 6.05
N ASP A 171 8.53 2.04 7.33
CA ASP A 171 8.09 2.93 8.40
C ASP A 171 8.29 4.44 8.12
N GLY A 172 7.21 5.22 8.12
CA GLY A 172 7.24 6.68 8.15
C GLY A 172 7.69 7.35 6.85
N ASP A 173 7.44 6.71 5.69
CA ASP A 173 7.85 7.19 4.37
C ASP A 173 6.70 7.85 3.56
N GLY A 174 5.53 8.07 4.15
CA GLY A 174 4.34 8.64 3.49
C GLY A 174 3.80 7.71 2.40
N GLU A 175 3.05 8.27 1.41
CA GLU A 175 2.55 7.57 0.22
C GLU A 175 3.70 7.00 -0.64
N ASN A 176 4.25 5.87 -0.19
CA ASN A 176 5.37 5.19 -0.79
C ASN A 176 4.83 3.98 -1.58
N ALA A 177 5.69 3.28 -2.32
CA ALA A 177 5.23 2.20 -3.19
C ALA A 177 6.06 0.92 -3.03
N LEU A 178 5.37 -0.19 -2.86
CA LEU A 178 5.92 -1.53 -2.76
C LEU A 178 5.83 -2.25 -4.11
N ASP A 179 6.98 -2.56 -4.72
CA ASP A 179 7.07 -3.25 -6.01
C ASP A 179 7.07 -4.78 -5.80
N LEU A 180 5.94 -5.41 -6.11
CA LEU A 180 5.72 -6.85 -5.96
C LEU A 180 6.19 -7.60 -7.21
N GLY A 181 7.35 -8.24 -7.13
CA GLY A 181 7.91 -9.04 -8.22
C GLY A 181 7.39 -10.49 -8.24
N PHE A 182 6.77 -10.90 -9.35
CA PHE A 182 6.27 -12.26 -9.56
C PHE A 182 7.10 -13.01 -10.60
N THR A 183 7.23 -14.33 -10.41
CA THR A 183 7.86 -15.23 -11.39
C THR A 183 6.86 -16.29 -11.85
N LEU A 184 6.51 -16.24 -13.13
CA LEU A 184 5.64 -17.19 -13.80
C LEU A 184 6.48 -18.22 -14.56
N THR A 185 6.22 -19.51 -14.30
CA THR A 185 6.86 -20.62 -15.01
C THR A 185 5.81 -21.41 -15.77
N GLY A 186 5.88 -21.39 -17.10
CA GLY A 186 5.06 -22.20 -17.98
C GLY A 186 5.79 -23.48 -18.41
N THR A 187 5.11 -24.62 -18.34
CA THR A 187 5.61 -25.93 -18.79
C THR A 187 4.68 -26.51 -19.87
N PRO A 188 5.20 -27.08 -20.97
CA PRO A 188 4.35 -27.69 -21.99
C PRO A 188 3.42 -28.73 -21.39
N ALA A 189 2.12 -28.64 -21.70
CA ALA A 189 1.16 -29.63 -21.25
C ALA A 189 1.54 -31.05 -21.73
N GLU A 190 1.31 -32.06 -20.89
CA GLU A 190 1.63 -33.44 -21.24
C GLU A 190 0.85 -33.87 -22.50
N GLY A 191 1.57 -34.34 -23.53
CA GLY A 191 0.97 -34.75 -24.79
C GLY A 191 0.62 -33.60 -25.75
N ALA A 192 1.10 -32.38 -25.52
CA ALA A 192 0.91 -31.24 -26.42
C ALA A 192 1.39 -31.50 -27.87
N VAL A 193 2.32 -32.43 -28.06
CA VAL A 193 2.85 -32.79 -29.38
C VAL A 193 3.15 -34.28 -29.54
N THR A 194 2.74 -34.80 -30.68
CA THR A 194 3.06 -36.12 -31.25
C THR A 194 3.37 -35.94 -32.73
N ASP A 195 4.38 -36.64 -33.25
CA ASP A 195 4.68 -36.71 -34.69
C ASP A 195 3.78 -37.74 -35.40
N TYR A 196 4.08 -38.00 -36.67
CA TYR A 196 3.19 -38.72 -37.57
C TYR A 196 3.01 -40.20 -37.19
N ASP A 197 4.02 -40.83 -36.57
CA ASP A 197 3.94 -42.22 -36.11
C ASP A 197 3.75 -42.38 -34.59
N LEU A 198 3.46 -41.27 -33.90
CA LEU A 198 3.02 -41.17 -32.49
C LEU A 198 4.15 -41.41 -31.49
N ASP A 199 5.38 -41.05 -31.84
CA ASP A 199 6.46 -41.07 -30.89
C ASP A 199 6.28 -39.97 -29.83
N PRO A 200 6.57 -40.29 -28.55
CA PRO A 200 6.40 -39.34 -27.46
C PRO A 200 7.43 -38.22 -27.58
N SER A 201 6.95 -36.97 -27.55
CA SER A 201 7.81 -35.79 -27.61
C SER A 201 8.81 -35.70 -26.46
N GLN A 202 9.99 -35.13 -26.75
CA GLN A 202 11.02 -34.86 -25.73
C GLN A 202 10.94 -33.45 -25.16
N LEU A 203 9.72 -32.95 -24.91
CA LEU A 203 9.51 -31.63 -24.30
C LEU A 203 9.63 -31.62 -22.77
N SER A 204 9.92 -32.77 -22.16
CA SER A 204 10.06 -32.88 -20.71
C SER A 204 11.20 -32.02 -20.18
N GLY A 205 10.91 -31.19 -19.18
CA GLY A 205 11.88 -30.33 -18.51
C GLY A 205 12.11 -28.96 -19.16
N LEU A 206 11.32 -28.59 -20.18
CA LEU A 206 11.31 -27.24 -20.71
C LEU A 206 10.46 -26.32 -19.86
N THR A 207 10.92 -25.09 -19.73
CA THR A 207 10.19 -24.01 -19.08
C THR A 207 10.25 -22.75 -19.93
N VAL A 208 9.18 -21.97 -19.89
CA VAL A 208 9.15 -20.57 -20.30
C VAL A 208 8.98 -19.76 -19.03
N GLU A 209 9.93 -18.88 -18.74
CA GLU A 209 9.88 -18.00 -17.57
C GLU A 209 9.48 -16.58 -18.00
N GLN A 210 8.57 -15.98 -17.25
CA GLN A 210 8.19 -14.58 -17.34
C GLN A 210 8.22 -13.95 -15.94
N THR A 211 8.61 -12.68 -15.89
CA THR A 211 8.49 -11.88 -14.66
C THR A 211 7.62 -10.66 -14.92
N PHE A 212 6.81 -10.28 -13.96
CA PHE A 212 5.99 -9.06 -14.00
C PHE A 212 5.94 -8.46 -12.61
N SER A 213 5.47 -7.22 -12.51
CA SER A 213 5.36 -6.55 -11.23
C SER A 213 4.06 -5.78 -11.05
N VAL A 214 3.67 -5.65 -9.78
CA VAL A 214 2.52 -4.86 -9.34
C VAL A 214 3.02 -3.90 -8.29
N ASN A 215 2.70 -2.62 -8.42
CA ASN A 215 3.00 -1.64 -7.38
C ASN A 215 1.78 -1.48 -6.48
N ILE A 216 2.00 -1.54 -5.18
CA ILE A 216 1.00 -1.17 -4.18
C ILE A 216 1.47 0.14 -3.58
N VAL A 217 0.63 1.16 -3.64
CA VAL A 217 0.89 2.48 -3.03
C VAL A 217 0.30 2.47 -1.64
N ASP A 218 1.05 3.01 -0.71
CA ASP A 218 0.75 3.08 0.71
C ASP A 218 -0.37 4.07 1.00
N ASP A 219 -1.15 3.80 2.04
CA ASP A 219 -2.11 4.75 2.60
C ASP A 219 -1.43 5.59 3.70
N VAL A 220 -1.92 6.81 3.93
CA VAL A 220 -1.37 7.69 4.97
C VAL A 220 -2.48 8.21 5.86
N PRO A 221 -2.22 8.51 7.15
CA PRO A 221 -3.28 8.90 8.05
C PRO A 221 -3.78 10.30 7.68
N GLN A 222 -5.03 10.59 8.03
CA GLN A 222 -5.65 11.90 7.81
C GLN A 222 -6.26 12.45 9.09
N ILE A 223 -6.16 13.77 9.26
CA ILE A 223 -6.78 14.47 10.38
C ILE A 223 -7.50 15.75 9.97
N GLY A 224 -8.76 15.84 10.39
CA GLY A 224 -9.61 17.02 10.37
C GLY A 224 -9.79 17.60 11.78
N VAL A 225 -9.41 18.86 11.94
CA VAL A 225 -9.52 19.61 13.20
C VAL A 225 -10.52 20.76 13.10
N THR A 226 -11.08 21.16 14.24
CA THR A 226 -11.91 22.36 14.35
C THR A 226 -11.55 23.09 15.65
N GLY A 227 -11.46 24.42 15.59
CA GLY A 227 -11.22 25.28 16.74
C GLY A 227 -12.46 25.46 17.64
N GLY A 228 -12.29 26.24 18.68
CA GLY A 228 -13.37 26.65 19.58
C GLY A 228 -13.05 27.97 20.25
N SER A 229 -13.93 28.42 21.14
CA SER A 229 -13.73 29.65 21.90
C SER A 229 -14.25 29.54 23.33
N VAL A 230 -13.64 30.30 24.23
CA VAL A 230 -14.05 30.51 25.61
C VAL A 230 -13.94 32.00 25.93
N ASP A 231 -14.72 32.46 26.90
CA ASP A 231 -14.69 33.85 27.37
C ASP A 231 -14.15 33.91 28.80
N GLU A 232 -13.29 34.89 29.08
CA GLU A 232 -12.79 35.14 30.43
C GLU A 232 -13.88 35.75 31.33
N ASP A 233 -14.91 36.37 30.76
CA ASP A 233 -16.03 36.93 31.52
C ASP A 233 -16.88 35.85 32.23
N ASP A 234 -16.69 34.59 31.85
CA ASP A 234 -17.29 33.41 32.45
C ASP A 234 -16.47 32.79 33.58
N LEU A 235 -15.22 33.21 33.77
CA LEU A 235 -14.42 32.80 34.92
C LEU A 235 -15.06 33.29 36.23
N SER A 236 -14.72 32.66 37.36
CA SER A 236 -15.39 32.93 38.64
C SER A 236 -15.35 34.39 39.13
N ASP A 237 -14.41 35.18 38.62
CA ASP A 237 -14.22 36.60 38.86
C ASP A 237 -14.60 37.51 37.67
N GLY A 238 -15.06 36.93 36.56
CA GLY A 238 -15.53 37.62 35.35
C GLY A 238 -16.91 38.27 35.49
N THR A 239 -17.33 39.01 34.45
CA THR A 239 -18.51 39.88 34.51
C THR A 239 -19.87 39.24 34.17
N ASP A 240 -19.96 38.12 33.42
CA ASP A 240 -21.23 37.44 33.09
C ASP A 240 -21.40 36.08 33.81
N GLN A 241 -20.36 35.24 33.91
CA GLN A 241 -20.37 33.95 34.63
C GLN A 241 -21.53 33.02 34.23
N SER A 242 -22.04 33.16 33.01
CA SER A 242 -23.33 32.60 32.61
C SER A 242 -23.17 31.39 31.67
N ASP A 243 -22.05 31.35 30.94
CA ASP A 243 -21.66 30.28 30.04
C ASP A 243 -20.51 29.44 30.65
N ALA A 244 -19.98 28.49 29.87
CA ALA A 244 -19.00 27.52 30.35
C ALA A 244 -17.58 27.92 29.98
N THR A 245 -16.65 27.83 30.92
CA THR A 245 -15.22 28.04 30.69
C THR A 245 -14.53 26.85 30.02
N SER A 246 -15.31 25.90 29.48
CA SER A 246 -14.78 24.71 28.83
C SER A 246 -15.68 24.25 27.70
N PHE A 247 -15.08 23.58 26.72
CA PHE A 247 -15.80 22.91 25.65
C PHE A 247 -15.10 21.61 25.24
N THR A 248 -15.81 20.80 24.45
CA THR A 248 -15.26 19.59 23.84
C THR A 248 -15.61 19.59 22.36
N GLN A 249 -14.62 19.32 21.52
CA GLN A 249 -14.76 19.32 20.08
C GLN A 249 -14.28 17.99 19.50
N SER A 250 -15.09 17.43 18.60
CA SER A 250 -14.74 16.19 17.91
C SER A 250 -13.61 16.41 16.92
N LEU A 251 -12.73 15.40 16.83
CA LEU A 251 -11.69 15.29 15.83
C LEU A 251 -12.15 14.27 14.78
N THR A 252 -11.86 14.55 13.51
CA THR A 252 -12.00 13.55 12.45
C THR A 252 -10.63 12.97 12.24
N ILE A 253 -10.41 11.73 12.67
CA ILE A 253 -9.15 11.03 12.48
C ILE A 253 -9.44 9.79 11.67
N ASP A 254 -8.68 9.62 10.61
CA ASP A 254 -8.62 8.40 9.83
C ASP A 254 -7.18 7.88 9.90
N GLY A 255 -7.02 6.63 10.32
CA GLY A 255 -5.71 6.00 10.45
C GLY A 255 -5.25 5.31 9.17
N GLY A 256 -6.06 5.38 8.12
CA GLY A 256 -5.85 4.61 6.90
C GLY A 256 -6.00 3.12 7.12
N ALA A 257 -5.62 2.38 6.08
CA ALA A 257 -5.73 0.94 6.03
C ALA A 257 -4.88 0.23 7.12
N ASP A 258 -3.78 0.84 7.58
CA ASP A 258 -2.94 0.33 8.67
C ASP A 258 -3.49 0.59 10.08
N GLY A 259 -4.51 1.45 10.16
CA GLY A 259 -5.18 1.81 11.40
C GLY A 259 -4.31 2.69 12.33
N ILE A 260 -4.93 3.19 13.40
CA ILE A 260 -4.28 4.18 14.27
C ILE A 260 -3.36 3.49 15.29
N ALA A 261 -2.08 3.86 15.31
CA ALA A 261 -1.15 3.48 16.37
C ALA A 261 -1.15 4.45 17.55
N SER A 262 -1.15 5.76 17.30
CA SER A 262 -1.19 6.78 18.36
C SER A 262 -1.83 8.10 17.94
N VAL A 263 -2.41 8.80 18.91
CA VAL A 263 -2.88 10.18 18.79
C VAL A 263 -2.35 10.98 19.97
N GLU A 264 -1.60 12.04 19.68
CA GLU A 264 -0.89 12.84 20.68
C GLU A 264 -1.12 14.35 20.45
N LEU A 265 -1.03 15.14 21.52
CA LEU A 265 -0.97 16.60 21.46
C LEU A 265 0.47 17.06 21.21
N GLY A 266 0.61 18.16 20.48
CA GLY A 266 1.88 18.78 20.14
C GLY A 266 1.78 20.29 20.00
N GLY A 267 2.75 20.88 19.30
CA GLY A 267 2.72 22.31 18.98
C GLY A 267 3.06 23.25 20.14
N ILE A 268 3.63 22.77 21.27
CA ILE A 268 4.00 23.62 22.42
C ILE A 268 4.87 24.81 21.99
N GLY A 269 5.81 24.62 21.06
CA GLY A 269 6.67 25.72 20.60
C GLY A 269 5.89 26.89 19.99
N ALA A 270 4.75 26.61 19.33
CA ALA A 270 3.88 27.66 18.80
C ALA A 270 3.16 28.44 19.91
N LEU A 271 2.79 27.78 21.02
CA LEU A 271 2.26 28.43 22.22
C LEU A 271 3.34 29.29 22.91
N GLU A 272 4.55 28.76 23.07
CA GLU A 272 5.68 29.49 23.67
C GLU A 272 6.04 30.76 22.88
N ASP A 273 5.99 30.70 21.55
CA ASP A 273 6.28 31.83 20.66
C ASP A 273 5.27 32.99 20.80
N LEU A 274 4.07 32.74 21.34
CA LEU A 274 3.10 33.80 21.65
C LEU A 274 3.55 34.67 22.83
N GLY A 275 4.38 34.14 23.73
CA GLY A 275 4.89 34.85 24.90
C GLY A 275 3.78 35.33 25.84
N LEU A 276 2.76 34.49 26.06
CA LEU A 276 1.61 34.82 26.88
C LEU A 276 2.01 35.07 28.34
N THR A 277 1.26 35.95 28.99
CA THR A 277 1.37 36.18 30.43
C THR A 277 -0.01 36.07 31.08
N SER A 278 -0.03 35.77 32.38
CA SER A 278 -1.23 35.78 33.22
C SER A 278 -0.90 36.53 34.51
N GLY A 279 -1.60 37.64 34.75
CA GLY A 279 -1.30 38.51 35.89
C GLY A 279 0.11 39.10 35.85
N GLY A 280 0.68 39.26 34.65
CA GLY A 280 2.04 39.75 34.39
C GLY A 280 3.16 38.73 34.52
N GLU A 281 2.85 37.48 34.90
CA GLU A 281 3.82 36.38 34.97
C GLU A 281 3.77 35.53 33.69
N PRO A 282 4.90 35.01 33.18
CA PRO A 282 4.91 34.19 31.98
C PRO A 282 4.11 32.91 32.16
N VAL A 283 3.40 32.52 31.11
CA VAL A 283 2.72 31.22 31.02
C VAL A 283 3.74 30.18 30.57
N GLU A 284 3.86 29.09 31.32
CA GLU A 284 4.70 27.94 31.04
C GLU A 284 3.80 26.75 30.66
N TYR A 285 4.22 25.96 29.68
CA TYR A 285 3.44 24.85 29.13
C TYR A 285 4.11 23.51 29.44
N GLU A 286 3.32 22.52 29.85
CA GLU A 286 3.78 21.14 30.09
C GLU A 286 2.90 20.17 29.29
N LEU A 287 3.51 19.39 28.40
CA LEU A 287 2.87 18.23 27.77
C LEU A 287 3.11 17.00 28.64
N SER A 288 2.06 16.25 28.90
CA SER A 288 2.13 15.00 29.67
C SER A 288 3.02 13.96 28.99
N GLU A 289 3.60 13.04 29.77
CA GLU A 289 4.52 12.00 29.25
C GLU A 289 3.86 11.08 28.21
N ASP A 290 2.54 10.93 28.27
CA ASP A 290 1.73 10.16 27.33
C ASP A 290 1.19 10.99 26.15
N GLY A 291 1.56 12.27 26.04
CA GLY A 291 1.12 13.16 24.97
C GLY A 291 -0.35 13.55 25.02
N GLN A 292 -1.12 13.18 26.06
CA GLN A 292 -2.58 13.36 26.06
C GLN A 292 -3.07 14.68 26.64
N SER A 293 -2.23 15.45 27.34
CA SER A 293 -2.64 16.72 27.94
C SER A 293 -1.56 17.79 27.89
N ILE A 294 -1.98 19.03 27.59
CA ILE A 294 -1.15 20.23 27.73
C ILE A 294 -1.72 21.04 28.90
N THR A 295 -0.91 21.32 29.91
CA THR A 295 -1.26 22.21 31.02
C THR A 295 -0.46 23.50 30.91
N ALA A 296 -1.16 24.64 30.87
CA ALA A 296 -0.57 25.96 30.93
C ALA A 296 -0.62 26.48 32.36
N THR A 297 0.50 26.93 32.91
CA THR A 297 0.59 27.44 34.29
C THR A 297 1.32 28.78 34.36
N ALA A 298 0.85 29.66 35.24
CA ALA A 298 1.52 30.90 35.59
C ALA A 298 1.69 30.99 37.11
N ASN A 299 2.93 31.20 37.56
CA ASN A 299 3.29 31.24 38.99
C ASN A 299 2.76 30.05 39.82
N GLY A 300 2.68 28.87 39.20
CA GLY A 300 2.21 27.62 39.83
C GLY A 300 0.69 27.46 39.92
N THR A 301 -0.09 28.34 39.28
CA THR A 301 -1.55 28.21 39.11
C THR A 301 -1.85 27.83 37.67
N ALA A 302 -2.81 26.92 37.45
CA ALA A 302 -3.26 26.57 36.11
C ALA A 302 -4.00 27.76 35.46
N VAL A 303 -3.74 27.97 34.17
CA VAL A 303 -4.39 28.99 33.34
C VAL A 303 -5.36 28.33 32.37
N PHE A 304 -4.92 27.28 31.68
CA PHE A 304 -5.79 26.42 30.90
C PHE A 304 -5.23 25.01 30.78
N THR A 305 -6.11 24.07 30.46
CA THR A 305 -5.77 22.67 30.20
C THR A 305 -6.41 22.20 28.90
N VAL A 306 -5.61 21.57 28.04
CA VAL A 306 -6.07 20.83 26.86
C VAL A 306 -5.94 19.34 27.16
N SER A 307 -6.95 18.53 26.81
CA SER A 307 -6.90 17.07 26.96
C SER A 307 -7.47 16.37 25.74
N LEU A 308 -6.77 15.35 25.25
CA LEU A 308 -7.32 14.38 24.30
C LEU A 308 -8.25 13.42 25.02
N ILE A 309 -9.35 13.08 24.35
CA ILE A 309 -10.37 12.17 24.84
C ILE A 309 -10.69 11.17 23.73
N GLU A 310 -10.40 9.91 24.00
CA GLU A 310 -10.83 8.78 23.19
C GLU A 310 -12.05 8.10 23.84
N SER A 311 -13.10 7.84 23.05
CA SER A 311 -14.28 7.10 23.52
C SER A 311 -14.88 6.27 22.40
N ASN A 312 -14.82 4.94 22.54
CA ASN A 312 -15.31 3.96 21.56
C ASN A 312 -14.71 4.16 20.15
N GLY A 313 -13.41 4.44 20.06
CA GLY A 313 -12.70 4.67 18.79
C GLY A 313 -12.95 6.05 18.15
N ALA A 314 -13.72 6.93 18.79
CA ALA A 314 -13.86 8.32 18.37
C ALA A 314 -12.97 9.22 19.22
N TYR A 315 -12.29 10.15 18.57
CA TYR A 315 -11.40 11.12 19.21
C TYR A 315 -12.05 12.50 19.32
N SER A 316 -11.73 13.18 20.40
CA SER A 316 -12.11 14.57 20.66
C SER A 316 -11.03 15.22 21.51
N TYR A 317 -11.04 16.54 21.60
CA TYR A 317 -10.27 17.26 22.61
C TYR A 317 -11.21 18.10 23.47
N SER A 318 -10.83 18.30 24.73
CA SER A 318 -11.42 19.31 25.59
C SER A 318 -10.42 20.43 25.86
N PHE A 319 -10.94 21.65 25.95
CA PHE A 319 -10.23 22.82 26.42
C PHE A 319 -10.96 23.34 27.66
N GLU A 320 -10.23 23.59 28.74
CA GLU A 320 -10.73 24.18 29.99
C GLU A 320 -9.89 25.41 30.34
N LEU A 321 -10.55 26.57 30.42
CA LEU A 321 -9.99 27.81 30.93
C LEU A 321 -10.18 27.86 32.45
N GLU A 322 -9.08 28.01 33.17
CA GLU A 322 -9.02 27.96 34.63
C GLU A 322 -8.59 29.30 35.25
N GLY A 323 -7.90 30.14 34.48
CA GLY A 323 -7.46 31.47 34.88
C GLY A 323 -7.34 32.42 33.69
N THR A 324 -7.15 33.70 33.98
CA THR A 324 -7.09 34.75 32.95
C THR A 324 -5.74 34.80 32.25
N LEU A 325 -5.73 35.36 31.04
CA LEU A 325 -4.58 35.71 30.23
C LEU A 325 -4.50 37.23 30.14
N ASP A 326 -3.28 37.78 30.00
CA ASP A 326 -3.13 39.21 29.81
C ASP A 326 -3.33 39.56 28.33
N HIS A 327 -4.43 40.25 28.07
CA HIS A 327 -4.80 40.71 26.76
C HIS A 327 -4.09 42.02 26.35
N PRO A 328 -3.73 42.21 25.06
CA PRO A 328 -3.00 43.39 24.62
C PRO A 328 -3.84 44.68 24.66
N VAL A 329 -5.17 44.59 24.61
CA VAL A 329 -6.07 45.76 24.60
C VAL A 329 -6.89 45.88 25.89
N ALA A 330 -6.35 46.57 26.89
CA ALA A 330 -7.00 46.75 28.21
C ALA A 330 -8.30 47.59 28.26
N THR A 331 -8.93 47.95 27.14
CA THR A 331 -10.09 48.86 27.12
C THR A 331 -11.32 48.34 26.38
N SER A 332 -11.22 47.17 25.76
CA SER A 332 -12.27 46.55 24.97
C SER A 332 -11.94 45.08 24.82
N GLU A 333 -12.99 44.26 24.69
CA GLU A 333 -12.83 42.85 24.35
C GLU A 333 -11.93 42.71 23.12
N ASP A 334 -10.88 41.93 23.28
CA ASP A 334 -10.07 41.38 22.21
C ASP A 334 -9.90 39.88 22.44
N SER A 335 -9.19 39.20 21.55
CA SER A 335 -9.06 37.75 21.63
C SER A 335 -7.64 37.30 21.32
N LEU A 336 -7.20 36.30 22.09
CA LEU A 336 -5.95 35.58 21.90
C LEU A 336 -6.26 34.23 21.25
N SER A 337 -5.61 33.95 20.12
CA SER A 337 -5.76 32.66 19.42
C SER A 337 -4.61 31.74 19.78
N LEU A 338 -4.93 30.60 20.37
CA LEU A 338 -4.00 29.63 20.97
C LEU A 338 -3.85 28.41 20.04
N PRO A 339 -2.74 28.28 19.31
CA PRO A 339 -2.51 27.13 18.44
C PRO A 339 -1.91 25.95 19.21
N PHE A 340 -2.43 24.75 19.01
CA PHE A 340 -1.75 23.51 19.39
C PHE A 340 -2.00 22.45 18.32
N ASP A 341 -1.14 21.44 18.24
CA ASP A 341 -1.27 20.40 17.22
C ASP A 341 -1.89 19.14 17.81
N VAL A 342 -2.62 18.41 16.98
CA VAL A 342 -2.96 17.00 17.18
C VAL A 342 -2.20 16.21 16.13
N ILE A 343 -1.42 15.23 16.57
CA ILE A 343 -0.54 14.40 15.76
C ILE A 343 -1.09 12.98 15.79
N VAL A 344 -1.26 12.38 14.61
CA VAL A 344 -1.74 11.01 14.41
C VAL A 344 -0.61 10.23 13.78
N THR A 345 -0.38 9.03 14.30
CA THR A 345 0.52 8.03 13.73
C THR A 345 -0.25 6.73 13.52
N ASP A 346 -0.12 6.12 12.36
CA ASP A 346 -0.73 4.84 12.01
C ASP A 346 0.19 3.64 12.27
N GLY A 347 -0.24 2.46 11.84
CA GLY A 347 0.34 1.16 12.18
C GLY A 347 1.78 0.96 11.70
N ASP A 348 2.15 1.56 10.56
CA ASP A 348 3.49 1.43 9.98
C ASP A 348 4.39 2.64 10.32
N GLY A 349 3.82 3.74 10.79
CA GLY A 349 4.52 4.86 11.40
C GLY A 349 4.44 6.17 10.62
N ASP A 350 3.60 6.24 9.60
CA ASP A 350 3.27 7.47 8.92
C ASP A 350 2.54 8.46 9.83
N VAL A 351 2.73 9.76 9.54
CA VAL A 351 2.36 10.84 10.45
C VAL A 351 1.55 11.92 9.76
N ALA A 352 0.39 12.23 10.35
CA ALA A 352 -0.44 13.37 10.00
C ALA A 352 -0.59 14.32 11.18
N SER A 353 -0.62 15.63 10.92
CA SER A 353 -0.77 16.64 11.97
C SER A 353 -1.79 17.71 11.59
N GLY A 354 -2.68 18.06 12.53
CA GLY A 354 -3.65 19.13 12.38
C GLY A 354 -3.52 20.17 13.49
N THR A 355 -3.40 21.45 13.11
CA THR A 355 -3.34 22.56 14.08
C THR A 355 -4.74 23.02 14.48
N VAL A 356 -5.07 22.85 15.75
CA VAL A 356 -6.25 23.42 16.40
C VAL A 356 -5.95 24.84 16.85
N SER A 357 -6.91 25.76 16.70
CA SER A 357 -6.82 27.13 17.22
C SER A 357 -7.98 27.37 18.18
N VAL A 358 -7.70 27.79 19.40
CA VAL A 358 -8.70 28.15 20.40
C VAL A 358 -8.64 29.63 20.69
N ASP A 359 -9.77 30.32 20.56
CA ASP A 359 -9.87 31.75 20.83
C ASP A 359 -10.30 31.96 22.29
N VAL A 360 -9.47 32.66 23.08
CA VAL A 360 -9.82 33.15 24.41
C VAL A 360 -10.20 34.61 24.26
N VAL A 361 -11.40 34.99 24.70
CA VAL A 361 -11.94 36.36 24.60
C VAL A 361 -11.80 37.08 25.95
N ASP A 362 -11.27 38.31 25.95
CA ASP A 362 -11.00 39.10 27.16
C ASP A 362 -12.29 39.52 27.88
N ASP A 363 -12.23 39.56 29.22
CA ASP A 363 -13.26 40.22 30.02
C ASP A 363 -13.02 41.74 30.10
N VAL A 364 -14.09 42.53 30.01
CA VAL A 364 -14.01 43.98 30.21
C VAL A 364 -14.74 44.39 31.48
N PRO A 365 -14.09 45.12 32.40
CA PRO A 365 -14.71 45.50 33.66
C PRO A 365 -15.94 46.40 33.44
N THR A 366 -17.06 46.01 34.06
CA THR A 366 -18.29 46.81 34.06
C THR A 366 -18.33 47.77 35.27
N ALA A 367 -18.32 49.08 34.99
CA ALA A 367 -18.50 50.11 36.01
C ALA A 367 -19.99 50.32 36.35
N ASN A 368 -20.33 50.26 37.63
CA ASN A 368 -21.69 50.55 38.10
C ASN A 368 -21.82 52.04 38.43
N MET A 369 -22.93 52.64 38.00
CA MET A 369 -23.23 54.03 38.37
C MET A 369 -23.44 54.12 39.88
N ASP A 370 -22.58 54.89 40.54
CA ASP A 370 -22.70 55.22 41.96
C ASP A 370 -23.17 56.69 42.10
N CYS A 371 -24.17 56.93 42.96
CA CYS A 371 -24.80 58.23 43.13
C CYS A 371 -24.84 58.61 44.61
N ASP A 372 -24.03 59.58 44.95
CA ASP A 372 -23.79 59.99 46.32
C ASP A 372 -24.37 61.38 46.61
N PHE A 373 -24.91 61.60 47.82
CA PHE A 373 -25.58 62.83 48.22
C PHE A 373 -25.12 63.39 49.56
N VAL A 374 -24.42 64.54 49.52
CA VAL A 374 -24.09 65.32 50.72
C VAL A 374 -25.15 66.41 50.98
N ALA A 375 -25.82 66.33 52.13
CA ALA A 375 -26.64 67.43 52.62
C ALA A 375 -25.77 68.66 52.98
N GLY A 376 -26.15 69.85 52.51
CA GLY A 376 -25.35 71.07 52.66
C GLY A 376 -25.02 71.43 54.13
N GLY A 377 -23.76 71.21 54.51
CA GLY A 377 -23.19 71.52 55.82
C GLY A 377 -21.65 71.50 55.76
N VAL A 378 -20.98 72.33 56.56
CA VAL A 378 -19.51 72.45 56.53
C VAL A 378 -18.88 71.21 57.18
N GLY A 379 -18.38 70.26 56.40
CA GLY A 379 -17.56 69.15 56.87
C GLY A 379 -18.02 67.72 56.53
N SER A 380 -19.11 67.52 55.79
CA SER A 380 -19.48 66.18 55.32
C SER A 380 -18.69 65.81 54.07
N SER A 381 -17.89 64.74 54.18
CA SER A 381 -17.32 64.02 53.04
C SER A 381 -18.15 62.78 52.82
N THR A 382 -18.25 62.38 51.57
CA THR A 382 -18.89 61.13 51.21
C THR A 382 -17.93 60.30 50.36
N THR A 383 -18.10 58.99 50.39
CA THR A 383 -17.20 58.03 49.76
C THR A 383 -18.02 56.92 49.13
N GLY A 384 -17.92 56.79 47.81
CA GLY A 384 -18.53 55.70 47.04
C GLY A 384 -17.48 54.80 46.39
N ASN A 385 -17.93 53.62 45.95
CA ASN A 385 -17.15 52.69 45.15
C ASN A 385 -17.90 52.35 43.86
N VAL A 386 -17.37 52.83 42.74
CA VAL A 386 -17.93 52.62 41.39
C VAL A 386 -17.92 51.17 40.91
N ILE A 387 -17.23 50.27 41.62
CA ILE A 387 -17.25 48.83 41.32
C ILE A 387 -18.40 48.13 42.04
N THR A 388 -18.52 48.32 43.37
CA THR A 388 -19.55 47.64 44.17
C THR A 388 -20.89 48.37 44.20
N GLY A 389 -20.94 49.64 43.81
CA GLY A 389 -22.13 50.51 43.98
C GLY A 389 -22.56 50.63 45.44
N VAL A 390 -21.63 50.46 46.38
CA VAL A 390 -21.90 50.49 47.82
C VAL A 390 -21.48 51.85 48.34
N ASP A 391 -22.46 52.58 48.86
CA ASP A 391 -22.25 53.88 49.49
C ASP A 391 -22.09 53.74 51.01
N THR A 392 -21.21 54.54 51.61
CA THR A 392 -21.12 54.68 53.07
C THR A 392 -21.26 56.14 53.47
N ASP A 393 -22.50 56.62 53.48
CA ASP A 393 -22.88 57.89 54.09
C ASP A 393 -22.50 57.89 55.59
N ASN A 394 -21.80 58.94 56.06
CA ASN A 394 -21.51 59.15 57.49
C ASN A 394 -22.04 60.49 58.02
#